data_AF-A0A2M8E0U2-F1
#
_entry.id   AF-A0A2M8E0U2-F1
#
_cell.length_a   1.000
_cell.length_b   1.000
_cell.length_c   1.000
_cell.angle_alpha   90.00
_cell.angle_beta   90.00
_cell.angle_gamma   90.00
#
_symmetry.space_group_name_H-M   'P 1'
#
loop_
_entity.id
_entity.type
_entity.pdbx_description
1 polymer ?
#
loop_
_entity_poly.entity_id
_entity_poly.type
_entity_poly.pdbx_seq_one_letter_code
_entity_poly.pdbx_strand_id
1 'polypeptide(L)'
;MPIFHREALAKDLAGKLLKPAATSASGSGLFLAAPRRTGKSTFVREDLRPALEAAGAIVIYVDLWEDRKADPGDVIISAVRAELAKREGVIARLAKSSGMDKVAVGGLSFSLERVGLAKGISL
;
A
#
# COMPACT_ATOMS: atom_id res chain seq x y z
N MET A 1 -11.90 5.79 24.57
CA MET A 1 -13.03 6.63 24.06
C MET A 1 -13.68 5.88 22.91
N PRO A 2 -15.01 5.94 22.76
CA PRO A 2 -15.69 5.34 21.61
C PRO A 2 -15.28 6.06 20.31
N ILE A 3 -15.05 5.29 19.25
CA ILE A 3 -14.72 5.79 17.92
C ILE A 3 -16.02 5.97 17.14
N PHE A 4 -16.19 7.12 16.48
CA PHE A 4 -17.31 7.35 15.57
C PHE A 4 -16.95 6.84 14.18
N HIS A 5 -17.50 5.69 13.81
CA HIS A 5 -17.23 5.03 12.53
C HIS A 5 -17.97 5.68 11.36
N ARG A 6 -17.29 5.77 10.22
CA ARG A 6 -17.82 6.35 8.97
C ARG A 6 -17.81 5.32 7.84
N GLU A 7 -18.35 4.14 8.10
CA GLU A 7 -18.29 2.99 7.19
C GLU A 7 -18.86 3.27 5.79
N ALA A 8 -19.99 3.97 5.69
CA ALA A 8 -20.61 4.28 4.41
C ALA A 8 -19.68 5.12 3.52
N LEU A 9 -19.02 6.12 4.10
CA LEU A 9 -18.04 6.95 3.40
C LEU A 9 -16.81 6.13 3.01
N ALA A 10 -16.32 5.27 3.90
CA ALA A 10 -15.17 4.41 3.62
C ALA A 10 -15.43 3.44 2.46
N LYS A 11 -16.61 2.80 2.42
CA LYS A 11 -17.01 1.88 1.34
C LYS A 11 -17.12 2.60 -0.01
N ASP A 12 -17.74 3.78 -0.03
CA ASP A 12 -17.84 4.60 -1.25
C ASP A 12 -16.47 5.02 -1.78
N LEU A 13 -15.58 5.52 -0.92
CA LEU A 13 -14.22 5.91 -1.30
C LEU A 13 -13.37 4.71 -1.76
N ALA A 14 -13.46 3.56 -1.08
CA ALA A 14 -12.77 2.34 -1.49
C ALA A 14 -13.21 1.89 -2.89
N GLY A 15 -14.51 1.95 -3.19
CA GLY A 15 -15.05 1.64 -4.52
C GLY A 15 -14.46 2.55 -5.61
N LYS A 16 -14.41 3.86 -5.36
CA LYS A 16 -13.83 4.85 -6.28
C LYS A 16 -12.33 4.67 -6.49
N LEU A 17 -11.60 4.32 -5.44
CA LEU A 17 -10.14 4.10 -5.50
C LEU A 17 -9.76 2.83 -6.25
N LEU A 18 -10.51 1.74 -6.06
CA LEU A 18 -10.18 0.44 -6.67
C LEU A 18 -10.74 0.27 -8.08
N LYS A 19 -11.79 1.03 -8.43
CA LYS A 19 -12.44 1.00 -9.75
C LYS A 19 -12.52 2.41 -10.33
N PRO A 20 -11.39 3.02 -10.71
CA PRO A 20 -11.41 4.32 -11.37
C PRO A 20 -12.22 4.25 -12.67
N ALA A 21 -12.92 5.33 -13.01
CA ALA A 21 -13.74 5.37 -14.22
C ALA A 21 -12.86 5.15 -15.47
N ALA A 22 -13.40 4.47 -16.49
CA ALA A 22 -12.66 4.16 -17.71
C ALA A 22 -12.14 5.41 -18.46
N THR A 23 -12.72 6.58 -18.18
CA THR A 23 -12.34 7.89 -18.73
C THR A 23 -11.33 8.65 -17.87
N SER A 24 -10.93 8.12 -16.71
CA SER A 24 -9.96 8.76 -15.82
C SER A 24 -8.54 8.53 -16.34
N ALA A 25 -7.88 9.61 -16.79
CA ALA A 25 -6.54 9.59 -17.36
C ALA A 25 -5.39 9.36 -16.35
N SER A 26 -5.69 9.14 -15.07
CA SER A 26 -4.69 8.85 -14.04
C SER A 26 -5.33 8.05 -12.92
N GLY A 27 -4.62 7.04 -12.41
CA GLY A 27 -5.02 6.30 -11.20
C GLY A 27 -5.10 7.28 -10.03
N SER A 28 -6.30 7.79 -9.78
CA SER A 28 -6.52 8.96 -8.94
C SER A 28 -6.21 8.66 -7.48
N GLY A 29 -5.25 9.36 -6.89
CA GLY A 29 -5.05 9.38 -5.44
C GLY A 29 -6.18 10.10 -4.70
N LEU A 30 -6.34 9.83 -3.41
CA LEU A 30 -7.28 10.50 -2.52
C LEU A 30 -6.54 11.50 -1.61
N PHE A 31 -6.98 12.76 -1.61
CA PHE A 31 -6.52 13.77 -0.65
C PHE A 31 -7.62 14.11 0.35
N LEU A 32 -7.33 13.94 1.65
CA LEU A 32 -8.28 14.23 2.74
C LEU A 32 -7.95 15.58 3.40
N ALA A 33 -8.74 16.60 3.09
CA ALA A 33 -8.62 17.94 3.67
C ALA A 33 -9.68 18.17 4.77
N ALA A 34 -9.24 18.51 5.98
CA ALA A 34 -10.10 18.98 7.08
C ALA A 34 -9.25 19.69 8.15
N PRO A 35 -9.81 20.50 9.05
CA PRO A 35 -9.10 21.07 10.20
C PRO A 35 -8.38 20.02 11.07
N ARG A 36 -7.43 20.43 11.92
CA ARG A 36 -6.73 19.51 12.84
C ARG A 36 -7.72 18.85 13.82
N ARG A 37 -7.37 17.64 14.30
CA ARG A 37 -8.15 16.89 15.31
C ARG A 37 -9.60 16.56 14.92
N THR A 38 -9.89 16.47 13.63
CA THR A 38 -11.19 16.06 13.06
C THR A 38 -11.29 14.56 12.76
N GLY A 39 -10.35 13.76 13.28
CA GLY A 39 -10.38 12.30 13.11
C GLY A 39 -10.01 11.78 11.71
N LYS A 40 -9.30 12.55 10.88
CA LYS A 40 -8.85 12.07 9.55
C LYS A 40 -7.99 10.82 9.63
N SER A 41 -6.93 10.82 10.46
CA SER A 41 -6.06 9.65 10.62
C SER A 41 -6.82 8.48 11.24
N THR A 42 -7.75 8.74 12.15
CA THR A 42 -8.67 7.74 12.70
C THR A 42 -9.53 7.12 11.59
N PHE A 43 -10.14 7.92 10.72
CA PHE A 43 -10.90 7.42 9.58
C PHE A 43 -10.06 6.58 8.62
N VAL A 44 -8.83 7.01 8.32
CA VAL A 44 -7.94 6.22 7.45
C VAL A 44 -7.64 4.86 8.06
N ARG A 45 -7.33 4.79 9.36
CA ARG A 45 -6.93 3.56 10.05
C ARG A 45 -8.07 2.62 10.40
N GLU A 46 -9.19 3.18 10.85
CA GLU A 46 -10.29 2.44 11.47
C GLU A 46 -11.48 2.22 10.52
N ASP A 47 -11.60 3.00 9.44
CA ASP A 47 -12.71 2.87 8.48
C ASP A 47 -12.22 2.56 7.05
N LEU A 48 -11.39 3.42 6.47
CA LEU A 48 -10.99 3.33 5.06
C LEU A 48 -10.06 2.14 4.79
N ARG A 49 -9.03 1.93 5.62
CA ARG A 49 -8.13 0.77 5.48
C ARG A 49 -8.92 -0.55 5.55
N PRO A 50 -9.75 -0.82 6.58
CA PRO A 50 -10.58 -2.03 6.59
C PRO A 50 -11.49 -2.17 5.38
N ALA A 51 -12.07 -1.08 4.87
CA ALA A 51 -12.91 -1.11 3.67
C ALA A 51 -12.12 -1.49 2.40
N LEU A 52 -10.89 -0.99 2.25
CA LEU A 52 -9.99 -1.36 1.15
C LEU A 52 -9.55 -2.82 1.25
N GLU A 53 -9.16 -3.28 2.44
CA GLU A 53 -8.77 -4.68 2.71
C GLU A 53 -9.94 -5.64 2.43
N ALA A 54 -11.15 -5.30 2.89
CA ALA A 54 -12.37 -6.08 2.63
C ALA A 54 -12.73 -6.15 1.14
N ALA A 55 -12.31 -5.15 0.35
CA ALA A 55 -12.46 -5.14 -1.10
C ALA A 55 -11.31 -5.88 -1.83
N GLY A 56 -10.41 -6.55 -1.10
CA GLY A 56 -9.32 -7.37 -1.64
C GLY A 56 -8.02 -6.62 -1.89
N ALA A 57 -7.90 -5.36 -1.48
CA ALA A 57 -6.66 -4.61 -1.63
C ALA A 57 -5.64 -5.00 -0.55
N ILE A 58 -4.36 -5.01 -0.94
CA ILE A 58 -3.25 -5.00 0.03
C ILE A 58 -3.03 -3.54 0.41
N VAL A 59 -3.19 -3.21 1.69
CA VAL A 59 -3.06 -1.84 2.18
C VAL A 59 -1.76 -1.69 2.97
N ILE A 60 -0.92 -0.74 2.55
CA ILE A 60 0.29 -0.34 3.26
C ILE A 60 0.03 1.03 3.87
N TYR A 61 -0.05 1.12 5.19
CA TYR A 61 -0.25 2.37 5.91
C TYR A 61 1.10 2.93 6.38
N VAL A 62 1.30 4.24 6.17
CA VAL A 62 2.50 4.96 6.58
C VAL A 62 2.10 6.27 7.27
N ASP A 63 2.60 6.50 8.49
CA ASP A 63 2.48 7.78 9.19
C ASP A 63 3.82 8.54 9.15
N LEU A 64 3.92 9.51 8.24
CA LEU A 64 5.12 10.32 8.04
C LEU A 64 5.38 11.32 9.19
N TRP A 65 4.47 11.43 10.16
CA TRP A 65 4.60 12.35 11.29
C TRP A 65 5.13 11.70 12.57
N GLU A 66 5.22 10.37 12.61
CA GLU A 66 5.69 9.61 13.77
C GLU A 66 7.17 9.90 14.07
N ASP A 67 8.02 9.87 13.03
CA ASP A 67 9.40 10.35 13.09
C ASP A 67 9.64 11.42 12.03
N ARG A 68 9.65 12.69 12.47
CA ARG A 68 9.86 13.84 11.59
C ARG A 68 11.31 14.05 11.16
N LYS A 69 12.26 13.31 11.73
CA LYS A 69 13.68 13.39 11.36
C LYS A 69 14.04 12.39 10.27
N ALA A 70 13.23 11.35 10.09
CA ALA A 70 13.42 10.36 9.03
C ALA A 70 13.09 10.95 7.65
N ASP A 71 13.79 10.49 6.62
CA ASP A 71 13.42 10.79 5.24
C ASP A 71 12.07 10.11 4.90
N PRO A 72 11.07 10.84 4.39
CA PRO A 72 9.77 10.26 4.06
C PRO A 72 9.84 9.11 3.06
N GLY A 73 10.79 9.16 2.12
CA GLY A 73 11.04 8.09 1.16
C GLY A 73 11.50 6.81 1.85
N ASP A 74 12.43 6.91 2.79
CA ASP A 74 12.91 5.76 3.57
C ASP A 74 11.81 5.11 4.41
N VAL A 75 10.93 5.90 5.02
CA VAL A 75 9.78 5.38 5.78
C VAL A 75 8.83 4.60 4.86
N ILE A 76 8.54 5.13 3.68
CA ILE A 76 7.67 4.47 2.68
C ILE A 76 8.33 3.17 2.18
N ILE A 77 9.60 3.22 1.79
CA ILE A 77 10.35 2.07 1.29
C ILE A 77 10.39 0.96 2.35
N SER A 78 10.62 1.32 3.61
CA SER A 78 10.68 0.37 4.72
C SER A 78 9.33 -0.33 4.92
N ALA A 79 8.22 0.41 4.84
CA ALA A 79 6.88 -0.17 4.94
C ALA A 79 6.57 -1.13 3.77
N VAL A 80 6.96 -0.77 2.55
CA VAL A 80 6.82 -1.63 1.37
C VAL A 80 7.66 -2.90 1.50
N ARG A 81 8.92 -2.78 1.92
CA ARG A 81 9.82 -3.91 2.14
C ARG A 81 9.26 -4.86 3.20
N ALA A 82 8.75 -4.33 4.31
CA ALA A 82 8.15 -5.13 5.37
C ALA A 82 6.92 -5.91 4.89
N GLU A 83 6.09 -5.33 4.03
CA GLU A 83 4.92 -6.03 3.47
C GLU A 83 5.31 -7.08 2.42
N LEU A 84 6.35 -6.82 1.61
CA LEU A 84 6.89 -7.81 0.67
C LEU A 84 7.55 -8.98 1.39
N ALA A 85 8.27 -8.73 2.49
CA ALA A 85 8.93 -9.76 3.30
C ALA A 85 7.94 -10.83 3.81
N LYS A 86 6.73 -10.42 4.21
CA LYS A 86 5.66 -11.34 4.63
C LYS A 86 5.22 -12.31 3.53
N ARG A 87 5.54 -12.00 2.26
CA ARG A 87 5.10 -12.72 1.06
C ARG A 87 6.27 -13.36 0.32
N GLU A 88 7.48 -13.30 0.87
CA GLU A 88 8.72 -13.78 0.25
C GLU A 88 8.64 -15.23 -0.24
N GLY A 89 8.00 -16.13 0.52
CA GLY A 89 7.86 -17.54 0.09
C GLY A 89 7.03 -17.71 -1.20
N VAL A 90 6.08 -16.81 -1.47
CA VAL A 90 5.25 -16.82 -2.68
C VAL A 90 5.96 -16.08 -3.81
N ILE A 91 6.59 -14.93 -3.51
CA ILE A 91 7.34 -14.13 -4.49
C ILE A 91 8.57 -14.90 -4.99
N ALA A 92 9.32 -15.55 -4.10
CA ALA A 92 10.46 -16.39 -4.46
C ALA A 92 10.04 -17.60 -5.29
N ARG A 93 8.89 -18.21 -5.00
CA ARG A 93 8.32 -19.28 -5.84
C ARG A 93 7.94 -18.77 -7.22
N LEU A 94 7.29 -17.62 -7.32
CA LEU A 94 6.93 -17.00 -8.59
C LEU A 94 8.17 -16.62 -9.41
N ALA A 95 9.17 -15.98 -8.79
CA ALA A 95 10.43 -15.61 -9.44
C ALA A 95 11.22 -16.84 -9.92
N LYS A 96 11.29 -17.90 -9.10
CA LYS A 96 11.95 -19.17 -9.46
C LYS A 96 11.20 -19.89 -10.59
N SER A 97 9.87 -19.78 -10.65
CA SER A 97 9.08 -20.33 -11.74
C SER A 97 9.14 -19.51 -13.03
N SER A 98 9.45 -18.21 -12.96
CA SER A 98 9.53 -17.33 -14.13
C SER A 98 10.93 -17.20 -14.72
N GLY A 99 12.00 -17.60 -14.02
CA GLY A 99 13.38 -17.58 -14.55
C GLY A 99 13.89 -16.18 -14.95
N MET A 100 13.32 -15.11 -14.40
CA MET A 100 13.56 -13.73 -14.83
C MET A 100 14.02 -12.85 -13.65
N ASP A 101 15.08 -12.05 -13.88
CA ASP A 101 15.60 -11.03 -12.94
C ASP A 101 14.64 -9.84 -12.72
N LYS A 102 13.58 -9.76 -13.53
CA LYS A 102 12.52 -8.75 -13.48
C LYS A 102 11.16 -9.43 -13.56
N VAL A 103 10.30 -9.14 -12.60
CA VAL A 103 8.89 -9.55 -12.65
C VAL A 103 8.08 -8.35 -13.13
N ALA A 104 7.37 -8.53 -14.25
CA ALA A 104 6.42 -7.57 -14.78
C ALA A 104 5.00 -8.01 -14.45
N VAL A 105 4.26 -7.20 -13.71
CA VAL A 105 2.82 -7.42 -13.45
C VAL A 105 2.08 -6.17 -13.89
N GLY A 106 1.17 -6.31 -14.86
CA GLY A 106 0.26 -5.22 -15.27
C GLY A 106 0.95 -3.95 -15.77
N GLY A 107 2.10 -4.06 -16.44
CA GLY A 107 2.85 -2.90 -16.99
C GLY A 107 3.81 -2.23 -16.01
N LEU A 108 3.89 -2.68 -14.76
CA LEU A 108 4.89 -2.24 -13.78
C LEU A 108 6.06 -3.23 -13.77
N SER A 109 7.29 -2.73 -13.93
CA SER A 109 8.51 -3.53 -13.84
C SER A 109 9.15 -3.38 -12.45
N PHE A 110 9.28 -4.50 -11.73
CA PHE A 110 9.95 -4.54 -10.44
C PHE A 110 11.30 -5.25 -10.60
N SER A 111 12.39 -4.53 -10.32
CA SER A 111 13.73 -5.14 -10.21
C SER A 111 13.91 -5.72 -8.82
N LEU A 112 14.06 -7.05 -8.72
CA LEU A 112 14.25 -7.76 -7.45
C LEU A 112 15.53 -7.30 -6.70
N GLU A 113 16.54 -6.85 -7.44
CA GLU A 113 17.77 -6.27 -6.89
C GLU A 113 17.53 -5.01 -6.07
N ARG A 114 16.64 -4.11 -6.53
CA ARG A 114 16.30 -2.86 -5.81
C ARG A 114 15.45 -3.11 -4.57
N VAL A 115 14.63 -4.17 -4.62
CA VAL A 115 13.86 -4.65 -3.47
C VAL A 115 14.78 -5.34 -2.44
N GLY A 116 16.01 -5.70 -2.80
CA GLY A 116 16.98 -6.34 -1.90
C GLY A 116 16.72 -7.82 -1.65
N LEU A 117 15.86 -8.46 -2.46
CA LEU A 117 15.56 -9.89 -2.37
C LEU A 117 16.71 -10.77 -2.91
N ALA A 118 17.60 -10.21 -3.74
CA ALA A 118 18.71 -10.94 -4.36
C ALA A 118 19.86 -11.28 -3.40
N LYS A 119 19.95 -10.64 -2.23
CA LYS A 119 21.07 -10.88 -1.28
C LYS A 119 20.91 -12.12 -0.40
N GLY A 120 19.80 -12.85 -0.51
CA GLY A 120 19.48 -13.97 0.39
C GLY A 120 19.65 -15.38 -0.17
N ILE A 121 20.07 -15.55 -1.43
CA ILE A 121 20.22 -16.88 -2.04
C ILE A 121 21.70 -17.15 -2.26
N SER A 122 22.37 -17.68 -1.23
CA SER A 122 23.61 -18.42 -1.40
C SER A 122 23.26 -19.88 -1.74
N LEU A 123 23.95 -20.42 -2.76
CA LEU A 123 23.85 -21.80 -3.23
C LEU A 123 24.17 -22.81 -2.12
#